data_AF-A0A7C6NVU6-F1
#
_entry.id   AF-A0A7C6NVU6-F1
#
_cell.length_a   1.000
_cell.length_b   1.000
_cell.length_c   1.000
_cell.angle_alpha   90.00
_cell.angle_beta   90.00
_cell.angle_gamma   90.00
#
_symmetry.space_group_name_H-M   'P 1'
#
loop_
_entity.id
_entity.type
_entity.pdbx_description
1 polymer ?
#
loop_
_entity_poly.entity_id
_entity_poly.type
_entity_poly.pdbx_seq_one_letter_code
_entity_poly.pdbx_strand_id
1 'polypeptide(L)' 'MSQTRDESKDDPSGIRDLLLSVIDMVASGDMDTKKANTIITAGNAVLGAIRTDVQDKKILELQQLLEKVMEDRKR' A
#
# COMPACT_ATOMS: atom_id res chain seq x y z
N MET A 1 -12.54 23.72 -11.71
CA MET A 1 -12.43 22.26 -11.92
C MET A 1 -11.91 21.67 -10.63
N SER A 2 -12.81 21.11 -9.80
CA SER A 2 -12.43 20.53 -8.51
C SER A 2 -11.80 19.17 -8.80
N GLN A 3 -10.50 19.06 -8.58
CA GLN A 3 -9.77 17.80 -8.69
C GLN A 3 -10.14 16.99 -7.45
N THR A 4 -11.15 16.12 -7.57
CA THR A 4 -11.44 15.11 -6.55
C THR A 4 -10.22 14.21 -6.45
N ARG A 5 -9.41 14.41 -5.40
CA ARG A 5 -8.42 13.43 -4.96
C ARG A 5 -9.21 12.17 -4.61
N ASP A 6 -9.19 11.22 -5.52
CA ASP A 6 -9.73 9.89 -5.32
C ASP A 6 -8.94 9.22 -4.17
N GLU A 7 -9.62 9.01 -3.05
CA GLU A 7 -9.08 8.37 -1.84
C GLU A 7 -8.68 6.90 -2.08
N SER A 8 -9.03 6.34 -3.26
CA SER A 8 -8.68 4.97 -3.67
C SER A 8 -7.19 4.74 -4.00
N LYS A 9 -6.40 5.81 -4.15
CA LYS A 9 -5.01 5.70 -4.68
C LYS A 9 -4.02 4.97 -3.78
N ASP A 10 -4.33 4.82 -2.49
CA ASP A 10 -3.48 4.15 -1.51
C ASP A 10 -4.06 2.80 -1.05
N ASP A 11 -5.02 2.22 -1.78
CA ASP A 11 -5.57 0.88 -1.47
C ASP A 11 -4.67 -0.23 -2.06
N PRO A 12 -4.06 -1.09 -1.22
CA PRO A 12 -3.30 -2.26 -1.68
C PRO A 12 -4.08 -3.16 -2.65
N SER A 13 -5.41 -3.18 -2.55
CA SER A 13 -6.28 -4.02 -3.36
C SER A 13 -6.23 -3.62 -4.84
N GLY A 14 -6.25 -2.32 -5.14
CA GLY A 14 -6.16 -1.83 -6.52
C GLY A 14 -4.82 -2.18 -7.19
N ILE A 15 -3.72 -2.12 -6.44
CA ILE A 15 -2.40 -2.52 -6.96
C ILE A 15 -2.34 -4.03 -7.18
N ARG A 16 -2.95 -4.82 -6.29
CA ARG A 16 -3.04 -6.27 -6.45
C ARG A 16 -3.79 -6.63 -7.73
N ASP A 17 -4.93 -5.99 -8.00
CA ASP A 17 -5.74 -6.26 -9.20
C ASP A 17 -4.99 -5.87 -10.49
N LEU A 18 -4.23 -4.78 -10.44
CA LEU A 18 -3.35 -4.38 -11.54
C LEU A 18 -2.26 -5.43 -11.80
N LEU A 19 -1.61 -5.95 -10.74
CA LEU A 19 -0.58 -6.97 -10.87
C LEU A 19 -1.13 -8.31 -11.40
N LEU A 20 -2.36 -8.68 -11.01
CA LEU A 20 -3.05 -9.85 -11.59
C LEU A 20 -3.28 -9.68 -13.09
N SER A 21 -3.70 -8.48 -13.52
CA SER A 21 -3.85 -8.17 -14.95
C SER A 21 -2.53 -8.27 -15.71
N VAL A 22 -1.41 -7.87 -15.09
CA VAL A 22 -0.07 -8.02 -15.66
C VAL A 22 0.32 -9.49 -15.80
N ILE A 23 -0.01 -10.33 -14.82
CA ILE A 23 0.23 -11.78 -14.90
C ILE A 23 -0.56 -12.38 -16.06
N ASP A 24 -1.84 -12.01 -16.20
CA ASP A 24 -2.69 -12.50 -17.28
C ASP A 24 -2.15 -12.08 -18.66
N MET A 25 -1.70 -10.83 -18.81
CA MET A 25 -1.08 -10.33 -20.06
C MET A 25 0.23 -11.06 -20.41
N VAL A 26 1.00 -11.51 -19.41
CA VAL A 26 2.19 -12.33 -19.67
C VAL A 26 1.78 -13.74 -20.09
N ALA A 27 0.77 -14.32 -19.44
CA ALA A 27 0.27 -15.66 -19.73
C ALA A 27 -0.36 -15.77 -21.13
N SER A 28 -1.05 -14.72 -21.59
CA SER A 28 -1.60 -14.64 -22.95
C SER A 28 -0.53 -14.38 -24.02
N GLY A 29 0.67 -13.94 -23.62
CA GLY A 29 1.75 -13.53 -24.53
C GLY A 29 1.65 -12.08 -25.01
N ASP A 30 0.67 -11.31 -24.53
CA ASP A 30 0.46 -9.90 -24.87
C ASP A 30 1.52 -8.97 -24.24
N MET A 31 2.24 -9.45 -23.23
CA MET A 31 3.31 -8.71 -22.56
C MET A 31 4.61 -9.52 -22.46
N ASP A 32 5.71 -8.89 -22.89
CA ASP A 32 7.05 -9.45 -22.69
C ASP A 32 7.43 -9.50 -21.20
N THR A 33 8.09 -10.58 -20.82
CA THR A 33 8.51 -10.87 -19.44
C THR A 33 9.40 -9.78 -18.84
N LYS A 34 10.28 -9.10 -19.60
CA LYS A 34 11.11 -8.01 -19.04
C LYS A 34 10.26 -6.80 -18.65
N LYS A 35 9.28 -6.46 -19.48
CA LYS A 35 8.34 -5.36 -19.17
C LYS A 35 7.53 -5.70 -17.93
N ALA A 36 6.99 -6.92 -17.86
CA ALA A 36 6.22 -7.39 -16.72
C ALA A 36 7.03 -7.37 -15.41
N ASN A 37 8.27 -7.87 -15.43
CA ASN A 37 9.15 -7.87 -14.25
C ASN A 37 9.43 -6.46 -13.73
N THR A 38 9.53 -5.48 -14.63
CA THR A 38 9.71 -4.06 -14.25
C THR A 38 8.48 -3.55 -13.50
N ILE A 39 7.27 -3.86 -14.01
CA ILE A 39 6.00 -3.48 -13.37
C ILE A 39 5.83 -4.18 -12.02
N ILE A 40 6.11 -5.48 -11.93
CA ILE A 40 6.03 -6.24 -10.67
C ILE A 40 6.99 -5.66 -9.63
N THR A 41 8.22 -5.31 -10.03
CA THR A 41 9.19 -4.69 -9.12
C THR A 41 8.70 -3.35 -8.58
N ALA A 42 8.15 -2.50 -9.46
CA ALA A 42 7.55 -1.24 -9.05
C ALA A 42 6.34 -1.46 -8.12
N GLY A 43 5.46 -2.41 -8.44
CA GLY A 43 4.30 -2.76 -7.62
C GLY A 43 4.70 -3.24 -6.22
N ASN A 44 5.73 -4.07 -6.12
CA ASN A 44 6.27 -4.53 -4.84
C ASN A 44 6.82 -3.37 -3.99
N ALA A 45 7.50 -2.39 -4.62
CA ALA A 45 8.00 -1.22 -3.92
C ALA A 45 6.85 -0.34 -3.39
N VAL A 46 5.82 -0.10 -4.20
CA VAL A 46 4.65 0.71 -3.80
C VAL A 46 3.85 0.01 -2.69
N LEU A 47 3.57 -1.29 -2.82
CA LEU A 47 2.91 -2.06 -1.76
C LEU A 47 3.73 -2.05 -0.46
N GLY A 48 5.07 -2.11 -0.57
CA GLY A 48 5.97 -1.96 0.56
C GLY A 48 5.81 -0.62 1.26
N ALA A 49 5.77 0.48 0.50
CA ALA A 49 5.55 1.82 1.05
C ALA A 49 4.17 1.95 1.73
N ILE A 50 3.09 1.52 1.09
CA ILE A 50 1.74 1.56 1.68
C ILE A 50 1.70 0.75 2.99
N ARG A 51 2.33 -0.43 3.00
CA ARG A 51 2.40 -1.24 4.23
C ARG A 51 3.13 -0.50 5.35
N THR A 52 4.25 0.15 5.05
CA THR A 52 4.98 0.97 6.03
C THR A 52 4.11 2.10 6.55
N ASP A 53 3.43 2.85 5.68
CA ASP A 53 2.57 3.96 6.08
C ASP A 53 1.42 3.52 7.00
N VAL A 54 0.79 2.38 6.70
CA VAL A 54 -0.26 1.81 7.55
C VAL A 54 0.31 1.35 8.90
N GLN A 55 1.50 0.76 8.91
CA GLN A 55 2.16 0.36 10.16
C GLN A 55 2.55 1.57 11.01
N ASP A 56 3.08 2.62 10.41
CA ASP A 56 3.46 3.86 11.11
C ASP A 56 2.26 4.56 11.75
N LYS A 57 1.13 4.62 11.04
CA LYS A 57 -0.15 5.09 11.62
C LYS A 57 -0.54 4.27 12.85
N LYS A 58 -0.41 2.95 12.77
CA LYS A 58 -0.77 2.06 13.90
C LYS A 58 0.19 2.23 15.08
N ILE A 59 1.47 2.41 14.81
CA ILE A 59 2.48 2.69 15.84
C ILE A 59 2.14 3.99 16.57
N LEU A 60 1.77 5.05 15.83
CA LEU A 60 1.39 6.33 16.42
C LEU A 60 0.16 6.19 17.33
N GLU A 61 -0.89 5.48 16.88
CA GLU A 61 -2.07 5.20 17.71
C GLU A 61 -1.70 4.47 19.01
N LEU A 62 -0.81 3.48 18.92
CA LEU A 62 -0.36 2.71 20.08
C LEU A 62 0.47 3.56 21.04
N GLN A 63 1.32 4.46 20.53
CA GLN A 63 2.08 5.39 21.34
C GLN A 63 1.16 6.34 22.12
N GLN A 64 0.13 6.90 21.47
CA GLN A 64 -0.85 7.76 22.13
C GLN A 64 -1.65 7.02 23.21
N LEU A 65 -2.06 5.78 22.93
CA LEU A 65 -2.76 4.96 23.93
C LEU A 65 -1.85 4.66 25.13
N LEU A 66 -0.59 4.35 24.88
CA LEU A 66 0.39 4.09 25.93
C LEU A 66 0.61 5.33 26.81
N GLU A 67 0.76 6.51 26.21
CA GLU A 67 0.90 7.77 26.93
C GLU A 67 -0.29 8.02 27.85
N LYS A 68 -1.50 7.88 27.33
CA LYS A 68 -2.73 8.00 28.12
C LYS A 68 -2.76 7.03 29.32
N VAL A 69 -2.41 5.77 29.11
CA VAL A 69 -2.35 4.77 30.19
C VAL A 69 -1.30 5.13 31.23
N MET A 70 -0.16 5.69 30.82
CA MET A 70 0.89 6.13 31.73
C MET A 70 0.47 7.37 32.54
N GLU A 71 -0.26 8.30 31.93
CA GLU A 71 -0.84 9.45 32.64
C GLU A 71 -1.89 9.02 33.66
N ASP A 72 -2.77 8.10 33.29
CA ASP A 72 -3.80 7.56 34.18
C ASP A 72 -3.18 6.83 35.39
N ARG A 73 -2.04 6.14 35.22
CA ARG A 73 -1.31 5.51 36.34
C ARG A 73 -0.58 6.49 37.26
N LYS A 74 -0.34 7.73 36.83
CA LYS A 74 0.33 8.76 37.63
C LYS A 74 -0.64 9.54 38.52
N ARG A 75 -1.95 9.42 38.27
CA ARG A 75 -3.04 10.00 39.09
C ARG A 75 -3.43 9.05 40.20
#